data_AF-A0A3N5N5K9-F1
#
_entry.id   AF-A0A3N5N5K9-F1
#
_cell.length_a   1.000
_cell.length_b   1.000
_cell.length_c   1.000
_cell.angle_alpha   90.00
_cell.angle_beta   90.00
_cell.angle_gamma   90.00
#
_symmetry.space_group_name_H-M   'P 1'
#
loop_
_entity.id
_entity.type
_entity.pdbx_description
1 polymer ?
#
loop_
_entity_poly.entity_id
_entity_poly.type
_entity_poly.pdbx_seq_one_letter_code
_entity_poly.pdbx_strand_id
1 'polypeptide(L)'
;MARSASSNRLACAVLLGLSALAVASGFFYGTQNATARIGGPIAPQKAMWLVYAIALWGVIPLAISLDARAAVLLRRAFGALFVLMLVRAPVELWMLYQSRNWSPWYGIAHDLTCAGVLALFLLQAARTRAWRFFPNGWLAAHLAVTTAAFTAEIYFAHYMTRHFVTAGDAAIYFVPAEARHGDVLGVTTAVVAALSLYLPAFLWGWLFGASGSKHTRPR
;
A
#
# COMPACT_ATOMS: atom_id res chain seq x y z
N MET A 1 14.31 16.53 -23.95
CA MET A 1 12.87 16.86 -23.90
C MET A 1 12.53 17.40 -22.52
N ALA A 2 12.07 18.65 -22.42
CA ALA A 2 11.68 19.26 -21.15
C ALA A 2 10.36 18.63 -20.64
N ARG A 3 10.28 18.36 -19.33
CA ARG A 3 9.04 17.86 -18.70
C ARG A 3 8.01 18.97 -18.59
N SER A 4 6.72 18.61 -18.64
CA SER A 4 5.66 19.57 -18.34
C SER A 4 5.71 19.98 -16.87
N ALA A 5 5.34 21.24 -16.57
CA ALA A 5 5.22 21.74 -15.20
C ALA A 5 4.22 20.93 -14.34
N SER A 6 3.21 20.30 -14.95
CA SER A 6 2.29 19.38 -14.27
C SER A 6 2.97 18.09 -13.81
N SER A 7 3.85 17.52 -14.63
CA SER A 7 4.59 16.29 -14.29
C SER A 7 5.57 16.52 -13.14
N ASN A 8 6.24 17.67 -13.11
CA ASN A 8 7.15 18.02 -12.02
C ASN A 8 6.40 18.23 -10.70
N ARG A 9 5.22 18.89 -10.73
CA ARG A 9 4.38 19.08 -9.54
C ARG A 9 3.92 17.75 -8.94
N LEU A 10 3.47 16.81 -9.79
CA LEU A 10 3.08 15.47 -9.33
C LEU A 10 4.26 14.72 -8.68
N ALA A 11 5.43 14.74 -9.32
CA ALA A 11 6.62 14.09 -8.78
C ALA A 11 7.01 14.68 -7.41
N CYS A 12 7.03 16.01 -7.28
CA CYS A 12 7.29 16.66 -6.00
C CYS A 12 6.25 16.27 -4.94
N ALA A 13 4.95 16.28 -5.29
CA ALA A 13 3.89 15.92 -4.35
C ALA A 13 4.02 14.47 -3.85
N VAL A 14 4.31 13.51 -4.75
CA VAL A 14 4.53 12.11 -4.38
C VAL A 14 5.75 11.97 -3.48
N LEU A 15 6.88 12.57 -3.84
CA LEU A 15 8.11 12.48 -3.06
C LEU A 15 7.96 13.13 -1.68
N LEU A 16 7.28 14.28 -1.59
CA LEU A 16 6.95 14.92 -0.32
C LEU A 16 6.03 14.04 0.53
N GLY A 17 4.98 13.45 -0.06
CA GLY A 17 4.08 12.54 0.65
C GLY A 17 4.79 11.30 1.21
N LEU A 18 5.68 10.69 0.42
CA LEU A 18 6.50 9.55 0.85
C LEU A 18 7.52 9.95 1.94
N SER A 19 8.09 11.14 1.83
CA SER A 19 9.03 11.66 2.83
C SER A 19 8.33 11.96 4.16
N ALA A 20 7.16 12.59 4.11
CA ALA A 20 6.32 12.85 5.28
C ALA A 20 5.90 11.54 5.95
N LEU A 21 5.52 10.53 5.16
CA LEU A 21 5.21 9.20 5.66
C LEU A 21 6.42 8.57 6.38
N ALA A 22 7.60 8.59 5.77
CA ALA A 22 8.80 8.04 6.39
C ALA A 22 9.14 8.71 7.74
N VAL A 23 9.03 10.04 7.83
CA VAL A 23 9.23 10.79 9.07
C VAL A 23 8.17 10.42 10.12
N ALA A 24 6.90 10.41 9.73
CA ALA A 24 5.80 10.05 10.64
C ALA A 24 5.95 8.62 11.18
N SER A 25 6.38 7.67 10.34
CA SER A 25 6.62 6.29 10.73
C SER A 25 7.83 6.14 11.67
N GLY A 26 8.89 6.93 11.47
CA GLY A 26 10.03 6.97 12.40
C GLY A 26 9.59 7.48 13.79
N PHE A 27 8.80 8.54 13.83
CA PHE A 27 8.22 9.06 15.08
C PHE A 27 7.29 8.04 15.74
N PHE A 28 6.41 7.41 14.97
CA PHE A 28 5.52 6.35 15.46
C PHE A 28 6.32 5.18 16.04
N TYR A 29 7.32 4.66 15.34
CA TYR A 29 8.15 3.54 15.81
C TYR A 29 8.84 3.87 17.15
N GLY A 30 9.48 5.05 17.22
CA GLY A 30 10.17 5.49 18.45
C GLY A 30 9.21 5.63 19.63
N THR A 31 8.05 6.27 19.41
CA THR A 31 7.06 6.48 20.47
C THR A 31 6.37 5.19 20.91
N GLN A 32 5.97 4.34 19.96
CA GLN A 32 5.31 3.05 20.24
C GLN A 32 6.20 2.14 21.08
N ASN A 33 7.48 2.03 20.74
CA ASN A 33 8.40 1.14 21.44
C ASN A 33 8.99 1.72 22.72
N ALA A 34 9.06 3.05 22.88
CA ALA A 34 9.50 3.67 24.13
C ALA A 34 8.43 3.60 25.23
N THR A 35 7.15 3.65 24.86
CA THR A 35 6.05 3.76 25.83
C THR A 35 5.21 2.50 25.96
N ALA A 36 5.43 1.49 25.11
CA ALA A 36 4.63 0.26 25.05
C ALA A 36 3.12 0.56 25.12
N ARG A 37 2.68 1.57 24.34
CA ARG A 37 1.29 2.02 24.25
C ARG A 37 0.34 0.86 23.92
N ILE A 38 -0.96 1.16 23.97
CA ILE A 38 -2.06 0.32 23.46
C ILE A 38 -1.60 -0.46 22.22
N GLY A 39 -1.72 -1.79 22.28
CA GLY A 39 -1.33 -2.70 21.20
C GLY A 39 0.07 -3.33 21.31
N GLY A 40 0.90 -2.94 22.28
CA GLY A 40 2.21 -3.54 22.54
C GLY A 40 3.34 -3.03 21.62
N PRO A 41 4.58 -3.52 21.80
CA PRO A 41 5.71 -3.09 20.97
C PRO A 41 5.61 -3.65 19.54
N ILE A 42 6.16 -2.91 18.57
CA ILE A 42 6.18 -3.26 17.16
C ILE A 42 7.59 -3.62 16.71
N ALA A 43 7.72 -4.77 16.03
CA ALA A 43 8.97 -5.16 15.40
C ALA A 43 9.35 -4.21 14.24
N PRO A 44 10.64 -3.93 14.02
CA PRO A 44 11.07 -3.01 12.95
C PRO A 44 10.61 -3.46 11.56
N GLN A 45 10.60 -4.76 11.29
CA GLN A 45 10.09 -5.34 10.03
C GLN A 45 8.63 -4.96 9.80
N LYS A 46 7.79 -5.05 10.83
CA LYS A 46 6.36 -4.70 10.78
C LYS A 46 6.14 -3.20 10.65
N ALA A 47 6.96 -2.40 11.33
CA ALA A 47 6.94 -0.95 11.17
C ALA A 47 7.29 -0.55 9.73
N MET A 48 8.31 -1.16 9.13
CA MET A 48 8.66 -0.92 7.72
C MET A 48 7.55 -1.37 6.77
N TRP A 49 6.94 -2.54 7.01
CA TRP A 49 5.78 -3.00 6.25
C TRP A 49 4.64 -1.98 6.29
N LEU A 50 4.33 -1.41 7.47
CA LEU A 50 3.30 -0.38 7.60
C LEU A 50 3.59 0.85 6.72
N VAL A 51 4.85 1.27 6.60
CA VAL A 51 5.25 2.34 5.66
C VAL A 51 4.88 1.97 4.23
N TYR A 52 5.26 0.76 3.80
CA TYR A 52 4.97 0.29 2.45
C TYR A 52 3.47 0.12 2.20
N ALA A 53 2.72 -0.40 3.16
CA ALA A 53 1.27 -0.52 3.10
C ALA A 53 0.61 0.85 2.87
N ILE A 54 0.94 1.87 3.68
CA ILE A 54 0.38 3.21 3.52
C ILE A 54 0.84 3.86 2.20
N ALA A 55 2.07 3.61 1.76
CA ALA A 55 2.53 4.08 0.46
C ALA A 55 1.75 3.45 -0.70
N LEU A 56 1.61 2.12 -0.71
CA LEU A 56 0.98 1.32 -1.76
C LEU A 56 -0.54 1.48 -1.81
N TRP A 57 -1.18 1.78 -0.68
CA TRP A 57 -2.64 1.77 -0.56
C TRP A 57 -3.24 3.16 -0.29
N GLY A 58 -2.42 4.13 0.12
CA GLY A 58 -2.83 5.51 0.38
C GLY A 58 -2.18 6.51 -0.59
N VAL A 59 -0.89 6.80 -0.37
CA VAL A 59 -0.18 7.91 -1.03
C VAL A 59 -0.13 7.74 -2.55
N ILE A 60 0.34 6.56 -3.01
CA ILE A 60 0.51 6.30 -4.44
C ILE A 60 -0.84 6.15 -5.15
N PRO A 61 -1.84 5.41 -4.62
CA PRO A 61 -3.15 5.33 -5.25
C PRO A 61 -3.83 6.69 -5.44
N LEU A 62 -3.78 7.57 -4.44
CA LEU A 62 -4.28 8.94 -4.56
C LEU A 62 -3.59 9.66 -5.72
N ALA A 63 -2.27 9.65 -5.74
CA ALA A 63 -1.50 10.31 -6.79
C ALA A 63 -1.80 9.76 -8.20
N ILE A 64 -1.91 8.44 -8.36
CA ILE A 64 -2.27 7.83 -9.65
C ILE A 64 -3.69 8.21 -10.07
N SER A 65 -4.65 8.24 -9.14
CA SER A 65 -6.05 8.61 -9.44
C SER A 65 -6.18 10.04 -10.00
N LEU A 66 -5.28 10.93 -9.57
CA LEU A 66 -5.21 12.33 -9.98
C LEU A 66 -4.28 12.56 -11.20
N ASP A 67 -3.49 11.57 -11.60
CA ASP A 67 -2.57 11.69 -12.72
C ASP A 67 -3.32 11.63 -14.06
N ALA A 68 -3.47 12.78 -14.71
CA ALA A 68 -4.12 12.88 -16.02
C ALA A 68 -3.40 12.12 -17.14
N ARG A 69 -2.14 11.70 -16.94
CA ARG A 69 -1.37 10.87 -17.88
C ARG A 69 -1.78 9.40 -17.80
N ALA A 70 -2.35 8.98 -16.67
CA ALA A 70 -2.80 7.60 -16.47
C ALA A 70 -4.14 7.36 -17.18
N ALA A 71 -4.30 6.15 -17.72
CA ALA A 71 -5.56 5.75 -18.33
C ALA A 71 -6.71 5.78 -17.32
N VAL A 72 -7.91 6.16 -17.79
CA VAL A 72 -9.12 6.32 -16.94
C VAL A 72 -9.39 5.07 -16.10
N LEU A 73 -9.19 3.88 -16.66
CA LEU A 73 -9.39 2.61 -15.95
C LEU A 73 -8.47 2.48 -14.73
N LEU A 74 -7.18 2.78 -14.89
CA LEU A 74 -6.20 2.71 -13.80
C LEU A 74 -6.48 3.79 -12.74
N ARG A 75 -6.84 4.99 -13.17
CA ARG A 75 -7.24 6.08 -12.26
C ARG A 75 -8.43 5.68 -11.39
N ARG A 76 -9.43 5.01 -11.99
CA ARG A 76 -10.60 4.48 -11.27
C ARG A 76 -10.22 3.35 -10.31
N ALA A 77 -9.36 2.42 -10.73
CA ALA A 77 -8.91 1.33 -9.88
C ALA A 77 -8.20 1.83 -8.61
N PHE A 78 -7.22 2.72 -8.78
CA PHE A 78 -6.48 3.31 -7.67
C PHE A 78 -7.32 4.30 -6.85
N GLY A 79 -8.25 5.02 -7.47
CA GLY A 79 -9.21 5.86 -6.76
C GLY A 79 -10.16 5.04 -5.87
N ALA A 80 -10.68 3.92 -6.37
CA ALA A 80 -11.51 3.01 -5.60
C ALA A 80 -10.75 2.42 -4.41
N LEU A 81 -9.50 1.97 -4.63
CA LEU A 81 -8.62 1.52 -3.55
C LEU A 81 -8.41 2.60 -2.49
N PHE A 82 -8.06 3.81 -2.90
CA PHE A 82 -7.83 4.92 -1.98
C PHE A 82 -9.05 5.19 -1.10
N VAL A 83 -10.25 5.21 -1.69
CA VAL A 83 -11.51 5.38 -0.93
C VAL A 83 -11.73 4.25 0.07
N LEU A 84 -11.52 2.98 -0.34
CA LEU A 84 -11.66 1.84 0.57
C LEU A 84 -10.70 1.93 1.76
N MET A 85 -9.46 2.36 1.53
CA MET A 85 -8.45 2.54 2.57
C MET A 85 -8.74 3.74 3.46
N LEU A 86 -9.26 4.82 2.88
CA LEU A 86 -9.71 6.01 3.62
C LEU A 86 -10.86 5.70 4.56
N VAL A 87 -11.74 4.75 4.21
CA VAL A 87 -12.80 4.24 5.10
C VAL A 87 -12.22 3.30 6.16
N ARG A 88 -11.25 2.45 5.80
CA ARG A 88 -10.63 1.51 6.75
C ARG A 88 -9.92 2.21 7.89
N ALA A 89 -9.10 3.20 7.59
CA ALA A 89 -8.27 3.89 8.58
C ALA A 89 -9.05 4.40 9.80
N PRO A 90 -10.13 5.18 9.67
CA PRO A 90 -10.90 5.64 10.83
C PRO A 90 -11.58 4.50 11.58
N VAL A 91 -12.10 3.48 10.88
CA VAL A 91 -12.73 2.32 11.53
C VAL A 91 -11.71 1.54 12.35
N GLU A 92 -10.54 1.22 11.80
CA GLU A 92 -9.50 0.50 12.55
C GLU A 92 -8.91 1.35 13.67
N LEU A 93 -8.66 2.65 13.47
CA LEU A 93 -8.18 3.52 14.54
C LEU A 93 -9.18 3.58 15.71
N TRP A 94 -10.47 3.63 15.42
CA TRP A 94 -11.51 3.55 16.45
C TRP A 94 -11.49 2.18 17.15
N MET A 95 -11.39 1.08 16.38
CA MET A 95 -11.32 -0.28 16.93
C MET A 95 -10.10 -0.52 17.84
N LEU A 96 -8.95 0.04 17.48
CA LEU A 96 -7.69 -0.11 18.21
C LEU A 96 -7.69 0.73 19.49
N TYR A 97 -8.03 2.02 19.38
CA TYR A 97 -7.77 2.98 20.46
C TYR A 97 -9.01 3.30 21.30
N GLN A 98 -10.22 3.20 20.74
CA GLN A 98 -11.45 3.59 21.44
C GLN A 98 -12.21 2.38 21.98
N SER A 99 -12.60 1.44 21.13
CA SER A 99 -13.40 0.26 21.54
C SER A 99 -12.55 -0.94 21.96
N ARG A 100 -11.24 -0.90 21.69
CA ARG A 100 -10.27 -1.96 22.00
C ARG A 100 -10.76 -3.37 21.60
N ASN A 101 -11.35 -3.47 20.42
CA ASN A 101 -12.00 -4.69 19.93
C ASN A 101 -11.58 -5.01 18.50
N TRP A 102 -10.33 -4.67 18.16
CA TRP A 102 -9.84 -4.90 16.81
C TRP A 102 -9.91 -6.39 16.46
N SER A 103 -10.53 -6.68 15.32
CA SER A 103 -10.76 -8.04 14.85
C SER A 103 -9.93 -8.24 13.59
N PRO A 104 -8.97 -9.19 13.57
CA PRO A 104 -8.22 -9.47 12.35
C PRO A 104 -9.11 -9.95 11.20
N TRP A 105 -10.28 -10.54 11.50
CA TRP A 105 -11.26 -10.93 10.49
C TRP A 105 -11.86 -9.73 9.76
N TYR A 106 -12.02 -8.59 10.43
CA TYR A 106 -12.41 -7.35 9.76
C TYR A 106 -11.34 -6.91 8.76
N GLY A 107 -10.06 -6.94 9.17
CA GLY A 107 -8.93 -6.65 8.29
C GLY A 107 -8.89 -7.58 7.06
N ILE A 108 -8.98 -8.90 7.28
CA ILE A 108 -9.00 -9.90 6.20
C ILE A 108 -10.17 -9.66 5.23
N ALA A 109 -11.37 -9.41 5.74
CA ALA A 109 -12.54 -9.17 4.89
C ALA A 109 -12.37 -7.90 4.04
N HIS A 110 -11.80 -6.85 4.62
CA HIS A 110 -11.49 -5.61 3.91
C HIS A 110 -10.40 -5.83 2.84
N ASP A 111 -9.32 -6.53 3.17
CA ASP A 111 -8.24 -6.88 2.24
C ASP A 111 -8.75 -7.70 1.05
N LEU A 112 -9.60 -8.69 1.31
CA LEU A 112 -10.26 -9.49 0.26
C LEU A 112 -11.13 -8.61 -0.64
N THR A 113 -11.85 -7.65 -0.06
CA THR A 113 -12.68 -6.69 -0.81
C THR A 113 -11.80 -5.83 -1.71
N CYS A 114 -10.71 -5.26 -1.18
CA CYS A 114 -9.75 -4.46 -1.94
C CYS A 114 -9.11 -5.28 -3.07
N ALA A 115 -8.58 -6.47 -2.75
CA ALA A 115 -7.98 -7.36 -3.73
C ALA A 115 -8.99 -7.76 -4.83
N GLY A 116 -10.24 -8.06 -4.46
CA GLY A 116 -11.32 -8.38 -5.38
C GLY A 116 -11.63 -7.22 -6.34
N VAL A 117 -11.76 -5.99 -5.81
CA VAL A 117 -11.99 -4.79 -6.63
C VAL A 117 -10.85 -4.58 -7.63
N LEU A 118 -9.60 -4.66 -7.18
CA LEU A 118 -8.45 -4.50 -8.09
C LEU A 118 -8.38 -5.63 -9.12
N ALA A 119 -8.66 -6.87 -8.73
CA ALA A 119 -8.72 -8.01 -9.64
C ALA A 119 -9.78 -7.83 -10.72
N LEU A 120 -10.95 -7.25 -10.41
CA LEU A 120 -11.97 -6.92 -11.42
C LEU A 120 -11.44 -5.91 -12.44
N PHE A 121 -10.71 -4.88 -12.01
CA PHE A 121 -10.07 -3.93 -12.92
C PHE A 121 -8.96 -4.58 -13.78
N LEU A 122 -8.16 -5.49 -13.20
CA LEU A 122 -7.18 -6.30 -13.93
C LEU A 122 -7.86 -7.13 -15.03
N LEU A 123 -8.96 -7.82 -14.69
CA LEU A 123 -9.73 -8.64 -15.62
C LEU A 123 -10.37 -7.80 -16.73
N GLN A 124 -10.90 -6.62 -16.40
CA GLN A 124 -11.49 -5.70 -17.38
C GLN A 124 -10.43 -5.20 -18.37
N ALA A 125 -9.24 -4.83 -17.88
CA ALA A 125 -8.13 -4.44 -18.73
C ALA A 125 -7.70 -5.60 -19.66
N ALA A 126 -7.73 -6.84 -19.15
CA ALA A 126 -7.35 -8.04 -19.91
C ALA A 126 -8.32 -8.32 -21.05
N ARG A 127 -9.62 -8.30 -20.75
CA ARG A 127 -10.69 -8.50 -21.73
C ARG A 127 -10.67 -7.48 -22.85
N THR A 128 -10.46 -6.21 -22.51
CA THR A 128 -10.46 -5.11 -23.49
C THR A 128 -9.14 -4.98 -24.25
N ARG A 129 -8.13 -5.82 -23.95
CA ARG A 129 -6.73 -5.66 -24.41
C ARG A 129 -6.20 -4.24 -24.16
N ALA A 130 -6.77 -3.52 -23.19
CA ALA A 130 -6.37 -2.16 -22.84
C ALA A 130 -4.90 -2.08 -22.43
N TRP A 131 -4.33 -3.20 -21.98
CA TRP A 131 -2.90 -3.36 -21.71
C TRP A 131 -1.98 -2.96 -22.85
N ARG A 132 -2.39 -3.18 -24.11
CA ARG A 132 -1.61 -2.78 -25.30
C ARG A 132 -1.54 -1.27 -25.50
N PHE A 133 -2.47 -0.53 -24.88
CA PHE A 133 -2.59 0.92 -24.99
C PHE A 133 -2.09 1.66 -23.74
N PHE A 134 -1.62 0.96 -22.70
CA PHE A 134 -0.97 1.64 -21.57
C PHE A 134 0.45 2.02 -22.00
N PRO A 135 0.76 3.32 -22.21
CA PRO A 135 2.08 3.75 -22.68
C PRO A 135 3.19 3.49 -21.65
N ASN A 136 2.80 3.14 -20.41
CA ASN A 136 3.66 2.93 -19.26
C ASN A 136 3.25 1.63 -18.54
N GLY A 137 3.87 0.51 -18.90
CA GLY A 137 3.65 -0.79 -18.26
C GLY A 137 3.88 -0.79 -16.74
N TRP A 138 4.55 0.24 -16.21
CA TRP A 138 4.78 0.46 -14.79
C TRP A 138 3.50 0.55 -13.95
N LEU A 139 2.49 1.29 -14.40
CA LEU A 139 1.22 1.44 -13.64
C LEU A 139 0.41 0.14 -13.62
N ALA A 140 0.46 -0.59 -14.73
CA ALA A 140 -0.11 -1.91 -14.88
C ALA A 140 0.55 -2.92 -13.92
N ALA A 141 1.89 -2.97 -13.92
CA ALA A 141 2.66 -3.78 -12.99
C ALA A 141 2.40 -3.37 -11.53
N HIS A 142 2.26 -2.07 -11.27
CA HIS A 142 1.94 -1.57 -9.93
C HIS A 142 0.59 -2.03 -9.44
N LEU A 143 -0.44 -2.01 -10.29
CA LEU A 143 -1.74 -2.55 -9.94
C LEU A 143 -1.65 -4.03 -9.53
N ALA A 144 -0.86 -4.83 -10.25
CA ALA A 144 -0.63 -6.23 -9.91
C ALA A 144 0.14 -6.40 -8.59
N VAL A 145 1.22 -5.64 -8.38
CA VAL A 145 2.01 -5.67 -7.13
C VAL A 145 1.15 -5.24 -5.93
N THR A 146 0.38 -4.16 -6.05
CA THR A 146 -0.53 -3.67 -5.01
C THR A 146 -1.61 -4.71 -4.69
N THR A 147 -2.15 -5.40 -5.70
CA THR A 147 -3.11 -6.50 -5.50
C THR A 147 -2.46 -7.67 -4.76
N ALA A 148 -1.26 -8.08 -5.17
CA ALA A 148 -0.52 -9.17 -4.54
C ALA A 148 -0.12 -8.84 -3.09
N ALA A 149 0.16 -7.58 -2.76
CA ALA A 149 0.51 -7.15 -1.41
C ALA A 149 -0.59 -7.46 -0.37
N PHE A 150 -1.86 -7.51 -0.78
CA PHE A 150 -2.96 -7.93 0.11
C PHE A 150 -2.84 -9.39 0.56
N THR A 151 -2.18 -10.26 -0.21
CA THR A 151 -1.96 -11.65 0.22
C THR A 151 -1.03 -11.73 1.44
N ALA A 152 -0.01 -10.86 1.49
CA ALA A 152 0.87 -10.74 2.64
C ALA A 152 0.11 -10.19 3.85
N GLU A 153 -0.71 -9.15 3.66
CA GLU A 153 -1.53 -8.56 4.73
C GLU A 153 -2.53 -9.56 5.31
N ILE A 154 -3.25 -10.31 4.44
CA ILE A 154 -4.17 -11.36 4.87
C ILE A 154 -3.45 -12.43 5.68
N TYR A 155 -2.25 -12.85 5.25
CA TYR A 155 -1.43 -13.79 6.01
C TYR A 155 -1.03 -13.20 7.37
N PHE A 156 -0.63 -11.93 7.44
CA PHE A 156 -0.28 -11.25 8.68
C PHE A 156 -1.48 -11.12 9.63
N ALA A 157 -2.64 -10.73 9.13
CA ALA A 157 -3.87 -10.65 9.91
C ALA A 157 -4.31 -12.04 10.38
N HIS A 158 -4.20 -13.06 9.54
CA HIS A 158 -4.48 -14.44 9.93
C HIS A 158 -3.54 -14.90 11.05
N TYR A 159 -2.25 -14.56 10.98
CA TYR A 159 -1.30 -14.83 12.06
C TYR A 159 -1.76 -14.21 13.39
N MET A 160 -2.27 -12.97 13.37
CA MET A 160 -2.80 -12.31 14.56
C MET A 160 -3.94 -13.10 15.22
N THR A 161 -4.83 -13.74 14.42
CA THR A 161 -5.94 -14.56 14.97
C THR A 161 -5.48 -15.76 15.78
N ARG A 162 -4.26 -16.27 15.52
CA ARG A 162 -3.74 -17.51 16.12
C ARG A 162 -2.82 -17.25 17.30
N HIS A 163 -2.17 -16.09 17.33
CA HIS A 163 -1.05 -15.84 18.24
C HIS A 163 -1.29 -14.71 19.24
N PHE A 164 -2.37 -13.92 19.08
CA PHE A 164 -2.63 -12.78 19.95
C PHE A 164 -4.09 -12.68 20.35
N VAL A 165 -4.32 -12.15 21.55
CA VAL A 165 -5.60 -11.60 21.96
C VAL A 165 -5.68 -10.18 21.41
N THR A 166 -6.68 -9.90 20.58
CA THR A 166 -6.82 -8.62 19.87
C THR A 166 -8.00 -7.79 20.38
N ALA A 167 -8.63 -8.21 21.48
CA ALA A 167 -9.74 -7.50 22.09
C ALA A 167 -9.59 -7.41 23.62
N GLY A 168 -10.11 -6.34 24.20
CA GLY A 168 -10.03 -6.04 25.62
C GLY A 168 -8.76 -5.29 26.02
N ASP A 169 -8.54 -5.16 27.33
CA ASP A 169 -7.44 -4.34 27.87
C ASP A 169 -6.05 -4.95 27.65
N ALA A 170 -5.98 -6.27 27.45
CA ALA A 170 -4.76 -7.00 27.12
C ALA A 170 -4.51 -7.10 25.60
N ALA A 171 -5.23 -6.32 24.79
CA ALA A 171 -5.17 -6.44 23.34
C ALA A 171 -3.78 -6.07 22.77
N ILE A 172 -3.25 -6.97 21.94
CA ILE A 172 -2.01 -6.79 21.19
C ILE A 172 -2.36 -6.57 19.73
N TYR A 173 -1.84 -5.48 19.17
CA TYR A 173 -2.10 -5.04 17.80
C TYR A 173 -0.86 -5.08 16.92
N PHE A 174 0.31 -5.18 17.54
CA PHE A 174 1.59 -5.20 16.86
C PHE A 174 2.36 -6.47 17.22
N VAL A 175 2.99 -7.07 16.21
CA VAL A 175 3.87 -8.24 16.44
C VAL A 175 5.20 -7.72 17.00
N PRO A 176 5.64 -8.17 18.19
CA PRO A 176 6.88 -7.75 18.81
C PRO A 176 8.09 -8.46 18.19
N ALA A 177 9.28 -7.89 18.40
CA ALA A 177 10.55 -8.43 17.89
C ALA A 177 11.06 -9.61 18.74
N GLU A 178 10.33 -10.71 18.73
CA GLU A 178 10.65 -11.92 19.51
C GLU A 178 10.85 -13.14 18.62
N ALA A 179 11.74 -14.05 19.03
CA ALA A 179 12.11 -15.25 18.25
C ALA A 179 10.91 -16.15 17.93
N ARG A 180 9.92 -16.24 18.83
CA ARG A 180 8.68 -17.02 18.61
C ARG A 180 7.82 -16.52 17.45
N HIS A 181 8.05 -15.29 16.98
CA HIS A 181 7.38 -14.71 15.83
C HIS A 181 8.28 -14.72 14.57
N GLY A 182 9.36 -15.51 14.58
CA GLY A 182 10.35 -15.58 13.51
C GLY A 182 9.75 -15.82 12.12
N ASP A 183 8.74 -16.68 12.01
CA ASP A 183 8.10 -17.01 10.73
C ASP A 183 7.43 -15.79 10.08
N VAL A 184 6.53 -15.13 10.83
CA VAL A 184 5.80 -13.95 10.31
C VAL A 184 6.74 -12.78 10.06
N LEU A 185 7.79 -12.62 10.89
CA LEU A 185 8.80 -11.57 10.71
C LEU A 185 9.69 -11.86 9.50
N GLY A 186 10.06 -13.12 9.25
CA GLY A 186 10.82 -13.55 8.08
C GLY A 186 10.06 -13.31 6.78
N VAL A 187 8.77 -13.66 6.73
CA VAL A 187 7.90 -13.34 5.58
C VAL A 187 7.80 -11.83 5.40
N THR A 188 7.61 -11.08 6.49
CA THR A 188 7.55 -9.60 6.44
C THR A 188 8.84 -9.01 5.87
N THR A 189 10.02 -9.50 6.30
CA THR A 189 11.31 -9.07 5.76
C THR A 189 11.44 -9.36 4.27
N ALA A 190 11.05 -10.55 3.82
CA ALA A 190 11.12 -10.90 2.40
C ALA A 190 10.25 -9.96 1.54
N VAL A 191 9.02 -9.69 1.99
CA VAL A 191 8.10 -8.77 1.31
C VAL A 191 8.65 -7.34 1.31
N VAL A 192 9.12 -6.84 2.46
CA VAL A 192 9.72 -5.51 2.56
C VAL A 192 10.93 -5.37 1.65
N ALA A 193 11.84 -6.36 1.62
CA ALA A 193 13.00 -6.34 0.74
C ALA A 193 12.61 -6.29 -0.74
N ALA A 194 11.63 -7.10 -1.16
CA ALA A 194 11.11 -7.08 -2.51
C ALA A 194 10.53 -5.70 -2.88
N LEU A 195 9.76 -5.08 -1.97
CA LEU A 195 9.21 -3.75 -2.17
C LEU A 195 10.26 -2.64 -2.15
N SER A 196 11.32 -2.77 -1.35
CA SER A 196 12.46 -1.84 -1.34
C SER A 196 13.22 -1.83 -2.66
N LEU A 197 13.30 -2.97 -3.34
CA LEU A 197 13.90 -3.06 -4.69
C LEU A 197 12.93 -2.55 -5.77
N TYR A 198 11.66 -2.92 -5.67
CA TYR A 198 10.64 -2.61 -6.66
C TYR A 198 10.25 -1.12 -6.67
N LEU A 199 10.00 -0.52 -5.51
CA LEU A 199 9.36 0.79 -5.41
C LEU A 199 10.21 1.93 -6.03
N PRO A 200 11.53 2.01 -5.82
CA PRO A 200 12.36 3.01 -6.49
C PRO A 200 12.33 2.88 -8.01
N ALA A 201 12.40 1.65 -8.54
CA ALA A 201 12.32 1.38 -9.97
C ALA A 201 10.96 1.79 -10.55
N PHE A 202 9.86 1.47 -9.86
CA PHE A 202 8.52 1.89 -10.24
C PHE A 202 8.38 3.42 -10.23
N LEU A 203 8.77 4.10 -9.15
CA LEU A 203 8.65 5.55 -9.02
C LEU A 203 9.47 6.26 -10.09
N TRP A 204 10.69 5.77 -10.36
CA TRP A 204 11.51 6.28 -11.46
C TRP A 204 10.81 6.09 -12.81
N GLY A 205 10.38 4.86 -13.12
CA GLY A 205 9.71 4.54 -14.38
C GLY A 205 8.42 5.33 -14.62
N TRP A 206 7.59 5.50 -13.59
CA TRP A 206 6.31 6.20 -13.70
C TRP A 206 6.47 7.73 -13.71
N LEU A 207 7.25 8.30 -12.80
CA LEU A 207 7.36 9.76 -12.65
C LEU A 207 8.38 10.36 -13.62
N PHE A 208 9.45 9.63 -13.92
CA PHE A 208 10.63 10.13 -14.65
C PHE A 208 10.80 9.50 -16.03
N GLY A 209 10.13 8.37 -16.32
CA GLY A 209 10.19 7.68 -17.62
C GLY A 209 9.63 8.51 -18.77
N ALA A 210 10.23 8.36 -19.95
CA ALA A 210 9.79 9.05 -21.15
C ALA A 210 8.41 8.52 -21.58
N SER A 211 7.36 9.36 -21.49
CA SER A 211 6.10 9.10 -22.18
C SER A 211 6.37 9.04 -23.68
N GLY A 212 6.49 7.83 -24.23
CA GLY A 212 6.75 7.59 -25.63
C GLY A 212 5.64 8.18 -26.49
N SER A 213 5.84 9.40 -26.97
CA SER A 213 5.14 9.96 -28.13
C SER A 213 5.53 9.13 -29.35
N LYS A 214 4.77 8.07 -29.61
CA LYS A 214 4.63 7.51 -30.96
C LYS A 214 3.16 7.57 -31.34
N HIS A 215 2.64 8.79 -31.48
CA HIS A 215 1.49 9.02 -32.35
C HIS A 215 1.99 8.95 -33.80
N THR A 216 2.11 7.73 -34.33
CA THR A 216 2.12 7.55 -35.77
C THR A 216 0.73 7.92 -36.27
N ARG A 217 0.61 9.07 -36.92
CA ARG A 217 -0.61 9.45 -37.65
C ARG A 217 -0.93 8.34 -38.66
N PRO A 218 -2.18 7.85 -38.75
CA PRO A 218 -2.58 7.07 -39.91
C PRO A 218 -2.52 8.00 -41.13
N ARG A 219 -1.81 7.55 -42.17
CA ARG A 219 -1.92 8.08 -43.52
C ARG A 219 -3.19 7.53 -44.17
#